data_AF-A0A8S0GQW3-F1
#
_entry.id   AF-A0A8S0GQW3-F1
#
_cell.length_a   1.000
_cell.length_b   1.000
_cell.length_c   1.000
_cell.angle_alpha   90.00
_cell.angle_beta   90.00
_cell.angle_gamma   90.00
#
_symmetry.space_group_name_H-M   'P 1'
#
loop_
_entity.id
_entity.type
_entity.pdbx_description
1 polymer ?
#
loop_
_entity_poly.entity_id
_entity_poly.type
_entity_poly.pdbx_seq_one_letter_code
_entity_poly.pdbx_strand_id
1 'polypeptide(L)'
;MKLFNALPLALAVLLAACASTPAQNTEPKRPELNDTLPKLTLESVLPKVTPNEYCNPSMDADVLYGAGYKLNEIEDYANAKSCFAMAAPHYTRAFCYLSTTTDQETDKPKAERDRESFNYIAYSASQNDWCAEYGMYATYWFGDKDIPKDRDLALRWLERSALHGNPEPQQSLADAAEESGDLVKAYAWLKVIDNTEDTSQLDALKDKMSPEQLAEGEQHFGELKARVTSKQVMYDEARDEEVAIFSAEIHFDLPDLFQGMTTAERQAFVKAAIAKARDSGQFKLHYAVTQYIIVSRLAQQRYPGVDVLQNPKLVATINNVNDGLEAAAKKSQAILDKSYK
;
A
#
# COMPACT_ATOMS: atom_id res chain seq x y z
N MET A 1 66.31 -23.37 -73.35
CA MET A 1 67.40 -24.25 -72.86
C MET A 1 67.18 -24.46 -71.36
N LYS A 2 66.85 -25.69 -70.95
CA LYS A 2 66.96 -26.33 -69.61
C LYS A 2 66.49 -25.53 -68.37
N LEU A 3 65.32 -25.86 -67.79
CA LEU A 3 65.10 -26.83 -66.69
C LEU A 3 65.76 -26.43 -65.36
N PHE A 4 64.98 -26.17 -64.30
CA PHE A 4 65.01 -26.96 -63.06
C PHE A 4 63.79 -26.66 -62.16
N ASN A 5 63.24 -27.75 -61.59
CA ASN A 5 62.13 -27.86 -60.64
C ASN A 5 62.37 -27.13 -59.32
N ALA A 6 61.29 -26.63 -58.69
CA ALA A 6 60.95 -26.91 -57.29
C ALA A 6 59.59 -26.26 -56.91
N LEU A 7 58.61 -27.07 -56.51
CA LEU A 7 57.58 -26.65 -55.54
C LEU A 7 58.27 -26.53 -54.17
N PRO A 8 57.87 -25.59 -53.29
CA PRO A 8 57.01 -26.04 -52.18
C PRO A 8 56.03 -25.01 -51.59
N LEU A 9 55.03 -25.58 -50.90
CA LEU A 9 54.32 -25.13 -49.70
C LEU A 9 53.63 -23.76 -49.67
N ALA A 10 52.30 -23.81 -49.60
CA ALA A 10 51.45 -22.74 -49.12
C ALA A 10 51.81 -22.35 -47.67
N LEU A 11 52.13 -21.07 -47.47
CA LEU A 11 52.36 -20.47 -46.17
C LEU A 11 50.99 -20.11 -45.55
N ALA A 12 50.49 -20.93 -44.64
CA ALA A 12 49.35 -20.58 -43.80
C ALA A 12 49.82 -19.59 -42.72
N VAL A 13 49.43 -18.32 -42.86
CA VAL A 13 49.65 -17.30 -41.82
C VAL A 13 48.55 -17.47 -40.76
N LEU A 14 48.89 -18.12 -39.65
CA LEU A 14 48.11 -18.10 -38.41
C LEU A 14 48.27 -16.72 -37.76
N LEU A 15 47.34 -15.81 -38.04
CA LEU A 15 47.12 -14.63 -37.19
C LEU A 15 46.36 -15.11 -35.96
N ALA A 16 47.08 -15.27 -34.85
CA ALA A 16 46.50 -15.45 -33.53
C ALA A 16 45.70 -14.19 -33.17
N ALA A 17 44.39 -14.24 -33.36
CA ALA A 17 43.48 -13.29 -32.73
C ALA A 17 43.46 -13.63 -31.23
N CYS A 18 44.13 -12.82 -30.42
CA CYS A 18 43.84 -12.74 -28.98
C CYS A 18 42.44 -12.15 -28.82
N ALA A 19 41.40 -12.97 -29.00
CA ALA A 19 40.08 -12.66 -28.49
C ALA A 19 40.17 -12.72 -26.97
N SER A 20 40.32 -11.57 -26.32
CA SER A 20 40.02 -11.44 -24.90
C SER A 20 38.54 -11.77 -24.72
N THR A 21 38.25 -12.99 -24.28
CA THR A 21 36.93 -13.37 -23.77
C THR A 21 36.55 -12.35 -22.70
N PRO A 22 35.38 -11.69 -22.79
CA PRO A 22 34.90 -10.88 -21.69
C PRO A 22 34.78 -11.81 -20.49
N ALA A 23 35.33 -11.41 -19.34
CA ALA A 23 35.19 -12.15 -18.10
C ALA A 23 33.70 -12.43 -17.90
N GLN A 24 33.31 -13.71 -18.00
CA GLN A 24 31.99 -14.12 -17.54
C GLN A 24 31.98 -13.80 -16.05
N ASN A 25 31.16 -12.82 -15.65
CA ASN A 25 30.90 -12.55 -14.24
C ASN A 25 30.42 -13.85 -13.59
N THR A 26 31.33 -14.54 -12.91
CA THR A 26 31.08 -15.78 -12.17
C THR A 26 30.48 -15.51 -10.79
N GLU A 27 29.95 -14.30 -10.56
CA GLU A 27 29.17 -14.05 -9.34
C GLU A 27 27.93 -14.95 -9.37
N PRO A 28 27.68 -15.74 -8.31
CA PRO A 28 26.47 -16.54 -8.22
C PRO A 28 25.26 -15.60 -8.33
N LYS A 29 24.38 -15.88 -9.29
CA LYS A 29 23.15 -15.10 -9.49
C LYS A 29 22.37 -15.09 -8.18
N ARG A 30 22.21 -13.92 -7.56
CA ARG A 30 21.40 -13.79 -6.34
C ARG A 30 19.97 -14.26 -6.63
N PRO A 31 19.35 -15.10 -5.78
CA PRO A 31 17.98 -15.54 -5.99
C PRO A 31 17.01 -14.37 -6.04
N GLU A 32 15.99 -14.42 -6.90
CA GLU A 32 14.91 -13.44 -6.89
C GLU A 32 14.17 -13.45 -5.55
N LEU A 33 13.62 -12.31 -5.12
CA LEU A 33 12.99 -12.20 -3.79
C LEU A 33 11.85 -13.21 -3.59
N ASN A 34 11.01 -13.43 -4.61
CA ASN A 34 9.93 -14.41 -4.54
C ASN A 34 10.43 -15.88 -4.50
N ASP A 35 11.69 -16.14 -4.85
CA ASP A 35 12.29 -17.48 -4.72
C ASP A 35 12.78 -17.77 -3.30
N THR A 36 12.91 -16.75 -2.45
CA THR A 36 13.24 -16.92 -1.03
C THR A 36 12.01 -17.21 -0.17
N LEU A 37 10.81 -17.16 -0.76
CA LEU A 37 9.53 -17.34 -0.07
C LEU A 37 9.01 -18.79 -0.18
N PRO A 38 8.22 -19.25 0.81
CA PRO A 38 7.45 -20.49 0.68
C PRO A 38 6.51 -20.41 -0.53
N LYS A 39 6.30 -21.54 -1.21
CA LYS A 39 5.38 -21.62 -2.35
C LYS A 39 3.94 -21.78 -1.83
N LEU A 40 3.30 -20.64 -1.59
CA LEU A 40 1.95 -20.53 -1.02
C LEU A 40 0.90 -20.25 -2.10
N THR A 41 -0.31 -20.75 -1.90
CA THR A 41 -1.52 -20.43 -2.69
C THR A 41 -2.54 -19.72 -1.81
N LEU A 42 -3.48 -18.99 -2.42
CA LEU A 42 -4.60 -18.37 -1.69
C LEU A 42 -5.30 -19.36 -0.77
N GLU A 43 -5.63 -20.54 -1.28
CA GLU A 43 -6.30 -21.61 -0.51
C GLU A 43 -5.46 -22.08 0.68
N SER A 44 -4.13 -22.18 0.53
CA SER A 44 -3.23 -22.63 1.59
C SER A 44 -3.07 -21.62 2.74
N VAL A 45 -3.29 -20.34 2.45
CA VAL A 45 -3.14 -19.26 3.45
C VAL A 45 -4.47 -18.76 3.97
N LEU A 46 -5.59 -18.95 3.29
CA LEU A 46 -6.86 -18.38 3.73
C LEU A 46 -7.35 -19.06 5.03
N PRO A 47 -7.52 -18.31 6.15
CA PRO A 47 -7.98 -18.91 7.39
C PRO A 47 -9.46 -19.24 7.29
N LYS A 48 -9.86 -20.33 7.94
CA LYS A 48 -11.27 -20.71 8.06
C LYS A 48 -11.92 -19.88 9.16
N VAL A 49 -12.89 -19.07 8.78
CA VAL A 49 -13.62 -18.18 9.70
C VAL A 49 -15.13 -18.38 9.54
N THR A 50 -15.89 -18.06 10.59
CA THR A 50 -17.36 -18.08 10.57
C THR A 50 -17.90 -16.66 10.52
N PRO A 51 -19.07 -16.43 9.88
CA PRO A 51 -19.79 -15.17 10.00
C PRO A 51 -20.04 -14.77 11.46
N ASN A 52 -19.98 -13.48 11.75
CA ASN A 52 -20.27 -12.90 13.06
C ASN A 52 -21.23 -11.70 12.90
N GLU A 53 -21.46 -10.94 13.97
CA GLU A 53 -22.37 -9.78 13.94
C GLU A 53 -21.86 -8.60 13.09
N TYR A 54 -20.55 -8.53 12.83
CA TYR A 54 -19.91 -7.45 12.06
C TYR A 54 -19.73 -7.80 10.59
N CYS A 55 -19.48 -9.07 10.28
CA CYS A 55 -18.92 -9.50 9.01
C CYS A 55 -19.51 -10.83 8.56
N ASN A 56 -19.95 -10.87 7.30
CA ASN A 56 -20.41 -12.10 6.65
C ASN A 56 -20.05 -12.11 5.15
N PRO A 57 -19.99 -13.29 4.51
CA PRO A 57 -19.53 -13.42 3.11
C PRO A 57 -20.41 -12.74 2.04
N SER A 58 -21.60 -12.24 2.38
CA SER A 58 -22.45 -11.51 1.41
C SER A 58 -22.11 -10.02 1.32
N MET A 59 -21.28 -9.50 2.22
CA MET A 59 -20.81 -8.12 2.21
C MET A 59 -19.76 -7.91 1.12
N ASP A 60 -19.69 -6.68 0.62
CA ASP A 60 -18.64 -6.28 -0.31
C ASP A 60 -17.25 -6.41 0.35
N ALA A 61 -16.26 -6.85 -0.41
CA ALA A 61 -14.91 -7.14 0.12
C ALA A 61 -14.20 -5.91 0.72
N ASP A 62 -14.43 -4.71 0.18
CA ASP A 62 -13.92 -3.46 0.74
C ASP A 62 -14.63 -3.10 2.05
N VAL A 63 -15.94 -3.33 2.18
CA VAL A 63 -16.65 -3.15 3.46
C VAL A 63 -16.11 -4.11 4.51
N LEU A 64 -15.85 -5.37 4.13
CA LEU A 64 -15.21 -6.36 5.01
C LEU A 64 -13.79 -5.92 5.41
N TYR A 65 -12.99 -5.40 4.48
CA TYR A 65 -11.66 -4.87 4.79
C TYR A 65 -11.74 -3.69 5.76
N GLY A 66 -12.60 -2.71 5.47
CA GLY A 66 -12.81 -1.55 6.34
C GLY A 66 -13.32 -1.94 7.72
N ALA A 67 -14.24 -2.91 7.81
CA ALA A 67 -14.75 -3.43 9.08
C ALA A 67 -13.62 -4.09 9.89
N GLY A 68 -12.78 -4.90 9.23
CA GLY A 68 -11.58 -5.46 9.84
C GLY A 68 -10.65 -4.39 10.40
N TYR A 69 -10.43 -3.31 9.63
CA TYR A 69 -9.60 -2.18 10.05
C TYR A 69 -10.16 -1.49 11.30
N LYS A 70 -11.46 -1.16 11.31
CA LYS A 70 -12.13 -0.52 12.46
C LYS A 70 -12.09 -1.38 13.72
N LEU A 71 -12.32 -2.68 13.59
CA LEU A 71 -12.27 -3.62 14.71
C LEU A 71 -10.84 -3.77 15.25
N ASN A 72 -9.84 -3.75 14.37
CA ASN A 72 -8.43 -3.77 14.77
C ASN A 72 -8.02 -2.50 15.55
N GLU A 73 -8.52 -1.31 15.18
CA GLU A 73 -8.26 -0.07 15.92
C GLU A 73 -8.77 -0.09 17.36
N ILE A 74 -9.83 -0.86 17.64
CA ILE A 74 -10.40 -1.04 18.98
C ILE A 74 -9.94 -2.35 19.65
N GLU A 75 -8.91 -2.99 19.10
CA GLU A 75 -8.30 -4.22 19.61
C GLU A 75 -9.23 -5.45 19.64
N ASP A 76 -10.32 -5.44 18.85
CA ASP A 76 -11.17 -6.62 18.63
C ASP A 76 -10.57 -7.50 17.52
N TYR A 77 -9.41 -8.10 17.83
CA TYR A 77 -8.61 -8.84 16.86
C TYR A 77 -9.32 -10.08 16.31
N ALA A 78 -10.18 -10.73 17.10
CA ALA A 78 -10.90 -11.92 16.68
C ALA A 78 -11.94 -11.61 15.59
N ASN A 79 -12.73 -10.57 15.79
CA ASN A 79 -13.69 -10.14 14.78
C ASN A 79 -12.98 -9.48 13.60
N ALA A 80 -11.91 -8.70 13.84
CA ALA A 80 -11.09 -8.12 12.77
C ALA A 80 -10.52 -9.20 11.84
N LYS A 81 -9.91 -10.25 12.40
CA LYS A 81 -9.39 -11.40 11.64
C LYS A 81 -10.48 -12.05 10.79
N SER A 82 -11.69 -12.20 11.33
CA SER A 82 -12.83 -12.77 10.59
C SER A 82 -13.20 -11.91 9.37
N CYS A 83 -13.24 -10.58 9.54
CA CYS A 83 -13.53 -9.65 8.45
C CYS A 83 -12.41 -9.64 7.39
N PHE A 84 -11.15 -9.54 7.81
CA PHE A 84 -10.02 -9.56 6.89
C PHE A 84 -9.93 -10.88 6.11
N ALA A 85 -10.20 -12.01 6.75
CA ALA A 85 -10.24 -13.31 6.09
C ALA A 85 -11.30 -13.37 4.96
N MET A 86 -12.47 -12.77 5.18
CA MET A 86 -13.51 -12.70 4.14
C MET A 86 -13.17 -11.69 3.04
N ALA A 87 -12.43 -10.62 3.35
CA ALA A 87 -11.97 -9.63 2.38
C ALA A 87 -10.81 -10.13 1.50
N ALA A 88 -9.90 -10.93 2.08
CA ALA A 88 -8.61 -11.32 1.50
C ALA A 88 -8.65 -11.91 0.08
N PRO A 89 -9.66 -12.70 -0.35
CA PRO A 89 -9.74 -13.19 -1.73
C PRO A 89 -9.82 -12.09 -2.80
N HIS A 90 -10.27 -10.90 -2.42
CA HIS A 90 -10.43 -9.74 -3.32
C HIS A 90 -9.67 -8.51 -2.84
N TYR A 91 -8.95 -8.60 -1.71
CA TYR A 91 -8.25 -7.49 -1.09
C TYR A 91 -6.93 -7.98 -0.49
N THR A 92 -5.88 -8.11 -1.32
CA THR A 92 -4.60 -8.73 -0.93
C THR A 92 -4.00 -8.12 0.34
N ARG A 93 -4.09 -6.80 0.51
CA ARG A 93 -3.59 -6.10 1.71
C ARG A 93 -4.19 -6.61 3.02
N ALA A 94 -5.38 -7.21 3.00
CA ALA A 94 -5.96 -7.86 4.17
C ALA A 94 -5.02 -8.90 4.79
N PHE A 95 -4.13 -9.53 4.01
CA PHE A 95 -3.12 -10.44 4.54
C PHE A 95 -2.07 -9.76 5.42
N CYS A 96 -1.71 -8.50 5.14
CA CYS A 96 -0.84 -7.73 6.03
C CYS A 96 -1.48 -7.57 7.42
N TYR A 97 -2.79 -7.31 7.48
CA TYR A 97 -3.54 -7.21 8.74
C TYR A 97 -3.90 -8.57 9.36
N LEU A 98 -4.05 -9.62 8.56
CA LEU A 98 -4.18 -10.99 9.09
C LEU A 98 -2.92 -11.41 9.85
N SER A 99 -1.74 -10.97 9.41
CA SER A 99 -0.49 -11.16 10.15
C SER A 99 -0.54 -10.46 11.51
N THR A 100 -0.87 -9.16 11.56
CA THR A 100 -0.88 -8.41 12.82
C THR A 100 -1.94 -8.93 13.79
N THR A 101 -3.15 -9.24 13.33
CA THR A 101 -4.22 -9.81 14.17
C THR A 101 -3.87 -11.21 14.67
N THR A 102 -3.18 -12.03 13.85
CA THR A 102 -2.72 -13.36 14.26
C THR A 102 -1.62 -13.31 15.32
N ASP A 103 -0.75 -12.31 15.27
CA ASP A 103 0.28 -12.11 16.31
C ASP A 103 -0.35 -11.86 17.71
N GLN A 104 -1.61 -11.39 17.77
CA GLN A 104 -2.36 -11.12 19.00
C GLN A 104 -3.17 -12.31 19.56
N GLU A 105 -3.24 -13.47 18.88
CA GLU A 105 -4.04 -14.63 19.33
C GLU A 105 -3.44 -15.33 20.56
N THR A 106 -3.71 -14.83 21.76
CA THR A 106 -3.07 -15.36 22.99
C THR A 106 -3.43 -16.81 23.35
N ASP A 107 -4.51 -17.34 22.79
CA ASP A 107 -5.01 -18.71 22.99
C ASP A 107 -4.32 -19.76 22.09
N LYS A 108 -3.60 -19.32 21.05
CA LYS A 108 -2.87 -20.20 20.12
C LYS A 108 -1.38 -20.29 20.47
N PRO A 109 -0.70 -21.45 20.32
CA PRO A 109 0.75 -21.54 20.55
C PRO A 109 1.55 -20.54 19.69
N LYS A 110 2.56 -19.89 20.28
CA LYS A 110 3.37 -18.86 19.59
C LYS A 110 3.93 -19.36 18.25
N ALA A 111 4.52 -20.55 18.22
CA ALA A 111 5.11 -21.11 17.00
C ALA A 111 4.09 -21.29 15.85
N GLU A 112 2.83 -21.57 16.19
CA GLU A 112 1.77 -21.71 15.20
C GLU A 112 1.36 -20.33 14.65
N ARG A 113 1.22 -19.32 15.53
CA ARG A 113 0.97 -17.93 15.13
C ARG A 113 2.07 -17.37 14.26
N ASP A 114 3.32 -17.55 14.69
CA ASP A 114 4.50 -17.09 13.98
C ASP A 114 4.52 -17.61 12.54
N ARG A 115 4.26 -18.91 12.37
CA ARG A 115 4.20 -19.56 11.05
C ARG A 115 3.04 -19.05 10.19
N GLU A 116 1.84 -18.92 10.76
CA GLU A 116 0.68 -18.36 10.05
C GLU A 116 0.94 -16.92 9.62
N SER A 117 1.41 -16.10 10.56
CA SER A 117 1.73 -14.69 10.37
C SER A 117 2.78 -14.49 9.28
N PHE A 118 3.86 -15.27 9.31
CA PHE A 118 4.87 -15.27 8.25
C PHE A 118 4.27 -15.67 6.89
N ASN A 119 3.41 -16.68 6.84
CA ASN A 119 2.78 -17.11 5.60
C ASN A 119 1.87 -16.02 5.00
N TYR A 120 1.13 -15.27 5.82
CA TYR A 120 0.33 -14.15 5.32
C TYR A 120 1.21 -13.05 4.71
N ILE A 121 2.27 -12.65 5.42
CA ILE A 121 3.22 -11.64 4.91
C ILE A 121 3.89 -12.15 3.63
N ALA A 122 4.40 -13.39 3.62
CA ALA A 122 5.06 -13.97 2.46
C ALA A 122 4.12 -14.05 1.24
N TYR A 123 2.87 -14.48 1.44
CA TYR A 123 1.90 -14.52 0.37
C TYR A 123 1.62 -13.12 -0.18
N SER A 124 1.29 -12.15 0.68
CA SER A 124 0.98 -10.78 0.28
C SER A 124 2.17 -10.09 -0.42
N ALA A 125 3.39 -10.25 0.11
CA ALA A 125 4.61 -9.72 -0.51
C ALA A 125 4.89 -10.35 -1.88
N SER A 126 4.56 -11.64 -2.07
CA SER A 126 4.66 -12.28 -3.39
C SER A 126 3.75 -11.66 -4.44
N GLN A 127 2.67 -11.01 -4.00
CA GLN A 127 1.69 -10.29 -4.81
C GLN A 127 2.00 -8.78 -4.93
N ASN A 128 3.21 -8.34 -4.56
CA ASN A 128 3.66 -6.94 -4.62
C ASN A 128 2.94 -5.98 -3.65
N ASP A 129 2.42 -6.48 -2.52
CA ASP A 129 1.86 -5.63 -1.48
C ASP A 129 2.98 -4.96 -0.66
N TRP A 130 3.07 -3.64 -0.74
CA TRP A 130 4.17 -2.89 -0.12
C TRP A 130 4.18 -2.99 1.42
N CYS A 131 3.01 -3.16 2.05
CA CYS A 131 2.86 -3.36 3.51
C CYS A 131 3.55 -4.67 3.92
N ALA A 132 3.25 -5.76 3.20
CA ALA A 132 3.85 -7.06 3.46
C ALA A 132 5.33 -7.12 3.06
N GLU A 133 5.76 -6.42 2.01
CA GLU A 133 7.20 -6.33 1.67
C GLU A 133 8.00 -5.66 2.79
N TYR A 134 7.43 -4.65 3.45
CA TYR A 134 8.04 -4.08 4.65
C TYR A 134 8.01 -5.05 5.84
N GLY A 135 6.92 -5.83 5.98
CA GLY A 135 6.85 -6.93 6.94
C GLY A 135 7.94 -8.00 6.72
N MET A 136 8.29 -8.30 5.46
CA MET A 136 9.41 -9.19 5.13
C MET A 136 10.76 -8.58 5.55
N TYR A 137 10.96 -7.28 5.30
CA TYR A 137 12.14 -6.56 5.80
C TYR A 137 12.26 -6.70 7.32
N ALA A 138 11.21 -6.38 8.07
CA ALA A 138 11.22 -6.45 9.53
C ALA A 138 11.54 -7.88 10.02
N THR A 139 10.91 -8.89 9.41
CA THR A 139 11.12 -10.29 9.77
C THR A 139 12.59 -10.71 9.63
N TYR A 140 13.22 -10.46 8.47
CA TYR A 140 14.63 -10.82 8.26
C TYR A 140 15.62 -9.91 8.97
N TRP A 141 15.27 -8.64 9.22
CA TRP A 141 16.14 -7.70 9.93
C TRP A 141 16.26 -8.06 11.42
N PHE A 142 15.13 -8.34 12.06
CA PHE A 142 15.06 -8.64 13.49
C PHE A 142 15.16 -10.13 13.80
N GLY A 143 14.95 -11.02 12.83
CA GLY A 143 14.92 -12.46 13.03
C GLY A 143 13.74 -12.86 13.92
N ASP A 144 12.53 -12.62 13.42
CA ASP A 144 11.26 -12.92 14.09
C ASP A 144 10.58 -14.14 13.45
N LYS A 145 9.53 -14.67 14.09
CA LYS A 145 8.68 -15.75 13.57
C LYS A 145 9.43 -17.04 13.23
N ASP A 146 10.45 -17.36 14.03
CA ASP A 146 11.39 -18.47 13.83
C ASP A 146 12.19 -18.39 12.51
N ILE A 147 12.32 -17.19 11.94
CA ILE A 147 13.14 -16.91 10.77
C ILE A 147 14.47 -16.30 11.23
N PRO A 148 15.63 -16.87 10.83
CA PRO A 148 16.93 -16.30 11.18
C PRO A 148 17.12 -14.91 10.58
N LYS A 149 17.92 -14.09 11.29
CA LYS A 149 18.36 -12.79 10.76
C LYS A 149 19.14 -12.95 9.46
N ASP A 150 18.74 -12.22 8.44
CA ASP A 150 19.46 -12.07 7.17
C ASP A 150 19.37 -10.61 6.72
N ARG A 151 20.41 -9.83 7.03
CA ARG A 151 20.42 -8.40 6.75
C ARG A 151 20.47 -8.07 5.27
N ASP A 152 21.15 -8.89 4.45
CA ASP A 152 21.21 -8.65 3.00
C ASP A 152 19.84 -8.87 2.39
N LEU A 153 19.17 -9.98 2.76
CA LEU A 153 17.82 -10.25 2.29
C LEU A 153 16.81 -9.21 2.80
N ALA A 154 16.92 -8.78 4.06
CA ALA A 154 16.07 -7.73 4.62
C ALA A 154 16.17 -6.43 3.81
N LEU A 155 17.39 -5.94 3.54
CA LEU A 155 17.59 -4.69 2.80
C LEU A 155 17.04 -4.77 1.37
N ARG A 156 17.08 -5.96 0.75
CA ARG A 156 16.46 -6.17 -0.57
C ARG A 156 14.93 -6.10 -0.52
N TRP A 157 14.30 -6.62 0.54
CA TRP A 157 12.86 -6.44 0.76
C TRP A 157 12.49 -4.99 1.07
N LEU A 158 13.34 -4.28 1.82
CA LEU A 158 13.19 -2.84 2.07
C LEU A 158 13.20 -2.04 0.75
N GLU A 159 14.18 -2.32 -0.12
CA GLU A 159 14.26 -1.69 -1.45
C GLU A 159 13.00 -1.98 -2.27
N ARG A 160 12.51 -3.22 -2.29
CA ARG A 160 11.29 -3.57 -3.03
C ARG A 160 10.06 -2.82 -2.51
N SER A 161 9.88 -2.75 -1.19
CA SER A 161 8.78 -1.99 -0.58
C SER A 161 8.88 -0.49 -0.91
N ALA A 162 10.08 0.09 -0.88
CA ALA A 162 10.32 1.47 -1.28
C ALA A 162 10.00 1.74 -2.76
N LEU A 163 10.36 0.80 -3.64
CA LEU A 163 10.00 0.83 -5.06
C LEU A 163 8.50 0.72 -5.27
N HIS A 164 7.78 -0.05 -4.45
CA HIS A 164 6.32 -0.07 -4.50
C HIS A 164 5.65 1.10 -3.78
N GLY A 165 6.41 2.13 -3.40
CA GLY A 165 5.86 3.42 -2.98
C GLY A 165 5.66 3.58 -1.48
N ASN A 166 6.08 2.62 -0.65
CA ASN A 166 5.97 2.76 0.80
C ASN A 166 6.90 3.89 1.30
N PRO A 167 6.35 4.96 1.93
CA PRO A 167 7.14 6.12 2.34
C PRO A 167 8.16 5.80 3.44
N GLU A 168 7.87 4.86 4.35
CA GLU A 168 8.76 4.53 5.47
C GLU A 168 10.06 3.85 4.99
N PRO A 169 10.04 2.83 4.11
CA PRO A 169 11.21 2.32 3.42
C PRO A 169 11.95 3.35 2.57
N GLN A 170 11.25 4.23 1.86
CA GLN A 170 11.90 5.30 1.09
C GLN A 170 12.73 6.20 2.00
N GLN A 171 12.15 6.66 3.12
CA GLN A 171 12.84 7.47 4.11
C GLN A 171 14.02 6.70 4.73
N SER A 172 13.82 5.44 5.12
CA SER A 172 14.87 4.60 5.69
C SER A 172 16.06 4.43 4.76
N LEU A 173 15.83 4.32 3.45
CA LEU A 173 16.89 4.21 2.44
C LEU A 173 17.59 5.55 2.20
N ALA A 174 16.88 6.68 2.27
CA ALA A 174 17.47 8.01 2.20
C ALA A 174 18.39 8.27 3.40
N ASP A 175 17.90 8.01 4.61
CA ASP A 175 18.64 8.24 5.86
C ASP A 175 19.89 7.35 5.92
N ALA A 176 19.77 6.05 5.62
CA ALA A 176 20.91 5.14 5.60
C ALA A 176 21.97 5.52 4.54
N ALA A 177 21.54 6.08 3.39
CA ALA A 177 22.46 6.59 2.38
C ALA A 177 23.20 7.84 2.87
N GLU A 178 22.51 8.77 3.53
CA GLU A 178 23.14 9.95 4.11
C GLU A 178 24.13 9.58 5.23
N GLU A 179 23.74 8.66 6.13
CA GLU A 179 24.60 8.17 7.22
C GLU A 179 25.88 7.48 6.73
N SER A 180 25.80 6.78 5.60
CA SER A 180 26.95 6.11 4.98
C SER A 180 27.79 7.05 4.09
N GLY A 181 27.36 8.30 3.91
CA GLY A 181 28.03 9.30 3.06
C GLY A 181 27.75 9.14 1.56
N ASP A 182 26.83 8.26 1.17
CA ASP A 182 26.34 8.12 -0.20
C ASP A 182 25.30 9.20 -0.50
N LEU A 183 25.78 10.44 -0.63
CA LEU A 183 24.93 11.62 -0.84
C LEU A 183 24.17 11.56 -2.17
N VAL A 184 24.71 10.87 -3.19
CA VAL A 184 24.08 10.68 -4.50
C VAL A 184 22.82 9.83 -4.35
N LYS A 185 22.91 8.69 -3.65
CA LYS A 185 21.76 7.82 -3.39
C LYS A 185 20.74 8.48 -2.45
N ALA A 186 21.22 9.17 -1.41
CA ALA A 186 20.35 9.92 -0.50
C ALA A 186 19.53 10.96 -1.29
N TYR A 187 20.19 11.72 -2.18
CA TYR A 187 19.55 12.72 -3.03
C TYR A 187 18.45 12.12 -3.90
N ALA A 188 18.73 10.98 -4.54
CA ALA A 188 17.77 10.32 -5.42
C ALA A 188 16.50 9.88 -4.68
N TRP A 189 16.63 9.28 -3.48
CA TRP A 189 15.47 8.89 -2.66
C TRP A 189 14.73 10.10 -2.10
N LEU A 190 15.43 11.12 -1.60
CA LEU A 190 14.79 12.35 -1.11
C LEU A 190 13.99 13.05 -2.20
N LYS A 191 14.44 13.03 -3.46
CA LYS A 191 13.68 13.55 -4.60
C LYS A 191 12.45 12.73 -4.95
N VAL A 192 12.46 11.42 -4.69
CA VAL A 192 11.25 10.57 -4.82
C VAL A 192 10.24 10.94 -3.73
N ILE A 193 10.72 11.08 -2.49
CA ILE A 193 9.91 11.42 -1.32
C ILE A 193 9.28 12.81 -1.49
N ASP A 194 10.09 13.79 -1.93
CA ASP A 194 9.75 15.22 -2.00
C ASP A 194 8.37 15.45 -2.64
N ASN A 195 7.42 15.71 -1.76
CA ASN A 195 6.04 16.10 -1.99
C ASN A 195 5.95 17.54 -1.47
N THR A 196 6.37 18.51 -2.28
CA THR A 196 6.05 19.96 -2.34
C THR A 196 5.83 20.81 -1.08
N GLU A 197 5.70 20.26 0.13
CA GLU A 197 5.35 20.94 1.38
C GLU A 197 6.54 21.02 2.36
N ASP A 198 7.48 20.05 2.32
CA ASP A 198 8.71 20.09 3.11
C ASP A 198 9.92 19.57 2.30
N THR A 199 10.73 20.51 1.79
CA THR A 199 11.97 20.24 1.06
C THR A 199 13.22 20.33 1.93
N SER A 200 13.07 20.52 3.25
CA SER A 200 14.17 20.90 4.13
C SER A 200 15.31 19.89 4.16
N GLN A 201 15.00 18.59 4.21
CA GLN A 201 16.01 17.53 4.19
C GLN A 201 16.77 17.50 2.85
N LEU A 202 16.04 17.59 1.73
CA LEU A 202 16.64 17.61 0.40
C LEU A 202 17.53 18.85 0.19
N ASP A 203 17.08 20.02 0.66
CA ASP A 203 17.83 21.27 0.53
C ASP A 203 19.09 21.25 1.41
N ALA A 204 18.98 20.76 2.65
CA ALA A 204 20.14 20.57 3.53
C ALA A 204 21.16 19.57 2.97
N LEU A 205 20.70 18.54 2.26
CA LEU A 205 21.58 17.59 1.59
C LEU A 205 22.32 18.26 0.41
N LYS A 206 21.62 19.05 -0.42
CA LYS A 206 22.23 19.76 -1.56
C LYS A 206 23.39 20.66 -1.13
N ASP A 207 23.28 21.32 0.03
CA ASP A 207 24.35 22.19 0.57
C ASP A 207 25.64 21.42 0.88
N LYS A 208 25.57 20.10 1.05
CA LYS A 208 26.71 19.21 1.32
C LYS A 208 27.29 18.57 0.05
N MET A 209 26.65 18.73 -1.10
CA MET A 209 26.98 18.01 -2.33
C MET A 209 27.77 18.88 -3.32
N SER A 210 28.68 18.25 -4.08
CA SER A 210 29.34 18.90 -5.21
C SER A 210 28.41 19.00 -6.44
N PRO A 211 28.70 19.88 -7.41
CA PRO A 211 27.97 19.92 -8.68
C PRO A 211 27.93 18.58 -9.42
N GLU A 212 29.02 17.81 -9.37
CA GLU A 212 29.12 16.48 -9.96
C GLU A 212 28.19 15.49 -9.24
N GLN A 213 28.19 15.48 -7.90
CA GLN A 213 27.30 14.63 -7.12
C GLN A 213 25.82 14.98 -7.35
N LEU A 214 25.50 16.27 -7.53
CA LEU A 214 24.14 16.70 -7.86
C LEU A 214 23.70 16.21 -9.24
N ALA A 215 24.59 16.29 -10.24
CA ALA A 215 24.31 15.79 -11.59
C ALA A 215 24.11 14.27 -11.61
N GLU A 216 24.97 13.53 -10.89
CA GLU A 216 24.84 12.09 -10.71
C GLU A 216 23.55 11.74 -9.96
N GLY A 217 23.23 12.47 -8.88
CA GLY A 217 22.00 12.30 -8.11
C GLY A 217 20.75 12.49 -8.95
N GLU A 218 20.72 13.47 -9.86
CA GLU A 218 19.60 13.68 -10.78
C GLU A 218 19.46 12.54 -11.80
N GLN A 219 20.57 11.97 -12.28
CA GLN A 219 20.53 10.77 -13.13
C GLN A 219 19.94 9.58 -12.37
N HIS A 220 20.44 9.31 -11.16
CA HIS A 220 19.96 8.22 -10.31
C HIS A 220 18.48 8.41 -9.95
N PHE A 221 18.05 9.64 -9.68
CA PHE A 221 16.65 9.96 -9.49
C PHE A 221 15.80 9.60 -10.72
N GLY A 222 16.26 9.91 -11.94
CA GLY A 222 15.57 9.55 -13.17
C GLY A 222 15.37 8.03 -13.33
N GLU A 223 16.41 7.25 -13.05
CA GLU A 223 16.36 5.78 -13.09
C GLU A 223 15.42 5.22 -12.02
N LEU A 224 15.50 5.78 -10.81
CA LEU A 224 14.67 5.37 -9.68
C LEU A 224 13.20 5.70 -9.91
N LYS A 225 12.89 6.91 -10.39
CA LYS A 225 11.53 7.36 -10.71
C LYS A 225 10.85 6.48 -11.76
N ALA A 226 11.61 5.86 -12.67
CA ALA A 226 11.06 4.93 -13.65
C ALA A 226 10.64 3.57 -13.06
N ARG A 227 11.19 3.22 -11.88
CA ARG A 227 10.92 1.95 -11.18
C ARG A 227 9.95 2.11 -10.02
N VAL A 228 9.93 3.28 -9.38
CA VAL A 228 9.07 3.55 -8.23
C VAL A 228 7.62 3.71 -8.67
N THR A 229 6.69 3.06 -7.96
CA THR A 229 5.25 3.26 -8.13
C THR A 229 4.92 4.75 -8.01
N SER A 230 4.22 5.28 -9.02
CA SER A 230 3.92 6.71 -9.07
C SER A 230 3.07 7.15 -7.87
N LYS A 231 3.28 8.39 -7.40
CA LYS A 231 2.48 8.99 -6.31
C LYS A 231 0.97 8.93 -6.58
N GLN A 232 0.56 9.10 -7.84
CA GLN A 232 -0.86 9.02 -8.22
C GLN A 232 -1.46 7.64 -7.89
N VAL A 233 -0.74 6.55 -8.22
CA VAL A 233 -1.18 5.19 -7.90
C VAL A 233 -1.27 4.99 -6.40
N MET A 234 -0.28 5.48 -5.63
CA MET A 234 -0.32 5.41 -4.16
C MET A 234 -1.49 6.20 -3.57
N TYR A 235 -1.80 7.38 -4.12
CA TYR A 235 -2.95 8.17 -3.71
C TYR A 235 -4.28 7.51 -4.08
N ASP A 236 -4.37 6.88 -5.24
CA ASP A 236 -5.56 6.15 -5.66
C ASP A 236 -5.81 4.94 -4.75
N GLU A 237 -4.77 4.18 -4.43
CA GLU A 237 -4.83 3.06 -3.50
C GLU A 237 -5.24 3.51 -2.09
N ALA A 238 -4.60 4.55 -1.55
CA ALA A 238 -4.96 5.12 -0.25
C ALA A 238 -6.40 5.65 -0.23
N ARG A 239 -6.88 6.21 -1.35
CA ARG A 239 -8.27 6.66 -1.47
C ARG A 239 -9.24 5.48 -1.49
N ASP A 240 -8.89 4.36 -2.11
CA ASP A 240 -9.73 3.17 -2.15
C ASP A 240 -9.81 2.50 -0.76
N GLU A 241 -8.72 2.49 0.01
CA GLU A 241 -8.75 2.11 1.42
C GLU A 241 -9.59 3.06 2.28
N GLU A 242 -9.49 4.36 2.04
CA GLU A 242 -10.32 5.35 2.73
C GLU A 242 -11.82 5.11 2.44
N VAL A 243 -12.19 4.80 1.20
CA VAL A 243 -13.55 4.43 0.80
C VAL A 243 -14.03 3.19 1.55
N ALA A 244 -13.17 2.18 1.70
CA ALA A 244 -13.45 0.96 2.45
C ALA A 244 -13.77 1.27 3.92
N ILE A 245 -12.95 2.09 4.57
CA ILE A 245 -13.12 2.50 5.98
C ILE A 245 -14.42 3.27 6.18
N PHE A 246 -14.68 4.31 5.40
CA PHE A 246 -15.93 5.08 5.51
C PHE A 246 -17.16 4.20 5.25
N SER A 247 -17.08 3.28 4.29
CA SER A 247 -18.20 2.40 3.97
C SER A 247 -18.50 1.43 5.11
N ALA A 248 -17.47 0.90 5.77
CA ALA A 248 -17.63 0.04 6.93
C ALA A 248 -18.22 0.77 8.14
N GLU A 249 -17.73 1.97 8.44
CA GLU A 249 -18.28 2.80 9.52
C GLU A 249 -19.76 3.10 9.31
N ILE A 250 -20.13 3.48 8.08
CA ILE A 250 -21.53 3.71 7.73
C ILE A 250 -22.33 2.42 7.83
N HIS A 251 -21.77 1.27 7.43
CA HIS A 251 -22.46 -0.01 7.50
C HIS A 251 -22.79 -0.44 8.94
N PHE A 252 -21.92 -0.13 9.91
CA PHE A 252 -22.17 -0.46 11.32
C PHE A 252 -23.38 0.28 11.90
N ASP A 253 -23.55 1.57 11.57
CA ASP A 253 -24.65 2.37 12.13
C ASP A 253 -25.90 2.39 11.23
N LEU A 254 -25.72 2.29 9.91
CA LEU A 254 -26.75 2.51 8.88
C LEU A 254 -26.60 1.47 7.73
N PRO A 255 -26.78 0.16 8.00
CA PRO A 255 -26.48 -0.92 7.04
C PRO A 255 -27.25 -0.83 5.72
N ASP A 256 -28.45 -0.24 5.75
CA ASP A 256 -29.34 -0.13 4.59
C ASP A 256 -29.13 1.15 3.76
N LEU A 257 -28.25 2.08 4.17
CA LEU A 257 -28.13 3.39 3.52
C LEU A 257 -27.81 3.28 2.01
N PHE A 258 -26.98 2.31 1.64
CA PHE A 258 -26.57 2.05 0.26
C PHE A 258 -27.37 0.95 -0.42
N GLN A 259 -28.47 0.48 0.19
CA GLN A 259 -29.32 -0.55 -0.40
C GLN A 259 -29.77 -0.14 -1.81
N GLY A 260 -29.65 -1.09 -2.75
CA GLY A 260 -29.99 -0.88 -4.17
C GLY A 260 -28.86 -0.31 -5.03
N MET A 261 -27.68 -0.02 -4.46
CA MET A 261 -26.47 0.30 -5.23
C MET A 261 -25.64 -0.97 -5.47
N THR A 262 -25.02 -1.06 -6.64
CA THR A 262 -23.91 -2.00 -6.87
C THR A 262 -22.67 -1.55 -6.07
N THR A 263 -21.72 -2.47 -5.85
CA THR A 263 -20.43 -2.18 -5.21
C THR A 263 -19.72 -0.98 -5.85
N ALA A 264 -19.65 -0.96 -7.20
CA ALA A 264 -19.00 0.11 -7.95
C ALA A 264 -19.72 1.46 -7.80
N GLU A 265 -21.05 1.48 -7.78
CA GLU A 265 -21.81 2.71 -7.56
C GLU A 265 -21.60 3.24 -6.14
N ARG A 266 -21.60 2.36 -5.10
CA ARG A 266 -21.33 2.76 -3.72
C ARG A 266 -19.93 3.36 -3.61
N GLN A 267 -18.92 2.67 -4.12
CA GLN A 267 -17.53 3.14 -4.09
C GLN A 267 -17.37 4.49 -4.79
N ALA A 268 -17.94 4.64 -5.99
CA ALA A 268 -17.91 5.90 -6.72
C ALA A 268 -18.60 7.04 -5.96
N PHE A 269 -19.75 6.77 -5.36
CA PHE A 269 -20.48 7.75 -4.54
C PHE A 269 -19.66 8.18 -3.32
N VAL A 270 -19.15 7.22 -2.54
CA VAL A 270 -18.36 7.49 -1.34
C VAL A 270 -17.08 8.25 -1.69
N LYS A 271 -16.35 7.83 -2.74
CA LYS A 271 -15.14 8.49 -3.24
C LYS A 271 -15.39 9.95 -3.63
N ALA A 272 -16.48 10.21 -4.36
CA ALA A 272 -16.88 11.55 -4.76
C ALA A 272 -17.31 12.42 -3.57
N ALA A 273 -18.04 11.84 -2.61
CA ALA A 273 -18.47 12.55 -1.41
C ALA A 273 -17.28 12.93 -0.51
N ILE A 274 -16.29 12.04 -0.34
CA ILE A 274 -15.04 12.34 0.40
C ILE A 274 -14.30 13.51 -0.25
N ALA A 275 -14.11 13.48 -1.58
CA ALA A 275 -13.45 14.56 -2.31
C ALA A 275 -14.20 15.88 -2.11
N LYS A 276 -15.51 15.90 -2.34
CA LYS A 276 -16.35 17.09 -2.19
C LYS A 276 -16.36 17.63 -0.76
N ALA A 277 -16.36 16.76 0.24
CA ALA A 277 -16.27 17.14 1.65
C ALA A 277 -14.96 17.87 1.94
N ARG A 278 -13.82 17.32 1.49
CA ARG A 278 -12.48 17.90 1.67
C ARG A 278 -12.32 19.23 0.94
N ASP A 279 -12.69 19.26 -0.35
CA ASP A 279 -12.59 20.46 -1.20
C ASP A 279 -13.44 21.63 -0.67
N SER A 280 -14.50 21.34 0.08
CA SER A 280 -15.33 22.38 0.70
C SER A 280 -14.60 23.17 1.79
N GLY A 281 -13.60 22.57 2.45
CA GLY A 281 -12.96 23.12 3.65
C GLY A 281 -13.88 23.25 4.88
N GLN A 282 -15.13 22.76 4.81
CA GLN A 282 -16.14 22.92 5.86
C GLN A 282 -16.09 21.81 6.93
N PHE A 283 -15.35 20.73 6.68
CA PHE A 283 -15.24 19.59 7.57
C PHE A 283 -13.76 19.29 7.85
N LYS A 284 -13.39 19.29 9.12
CA LYS A 284 -12.01 18.99 9.58
C LYS A 284 -11.89 17.64 10.27
N LEU A 285 -13.00 17.09 10.74
CA LEU A 285 -13.04 15.91 11.59
C LEU A 285 -13.57 14.73 10.78
N HIS A 286 -12.96 13.57 11.00
CA HIS A 286 -13.31 12.32 10.30
C HIS A 286 -14.81 12.04 10.34
N TYR A 287 -15.42 12.09 11.54
CA TYR A 287 -16.86 11.85 11.69
C TYR A 287 -17.74 12.81 10.89
N ALA A 288 -17.29 14.06 10.65
CA ALA A 288 -18.08 15.05 9.90
C ALA A 288 -18.08 14.71 8.41
N VAL A 289 -16.98 14.13 7.91
CA VAL A 289 -16.92 13.57 6.55
C VAL A 289 -17.83 12.34 6.45
N THR A 290 -17.79 11.42 7.42
CA THR A 290 -18.72 10.27 7.48
C THR A 290 -20.17 10.74 7.44
N GLN A 291 -20.51 11.72 8.29
CA GLN A 291 -21.85 12.28 8.36
C GLN A 291 -22.24 13.02 7.07
N TYR A 292 -21.31 13.70 6.39
CA TYR A 292 -21.56 14.33 5.10
C TYR A 292 -21.92 13.30 4.02
N ILE A 293 -21.21 12.16 3.97
CA ILE A 293 -21.51 11.07 3.03
C ILE A 293 -22.93 10.55 3.28
N ILE A 294 -23.29 10.32 4.55
CA ILE A 294 -24.63 9.87 4.94
C ILE A 294 -25.72 10.85 4.48
N VAL A 295 -25.58 12.12 4.84
CA VAL A 295 -26.60 13.14 4.51
C VAL A 295 -26.68 13.39 3.00
N SER A 296 -25.56 13.31 2.29
CA SER A 296 -25.55 13.42 0.83
C SER A 296 -26.30 12.26 0.18
N ARG A 297 -26.20 11.04 0.73
CA ARG A 297 -26.92 9.88 0.21
C ARG A 297 -28.42 9.99 0.47
N LEU A 298 -28.81 10.39 1.67
CA LEU A 298 -30.20 10.67 2.04
C LEU A 298 -30.83 11.74 1.13
N ALA A 299 -30.08 12.82 0.85
CA ALA A 299 -30.51 13.86 -0.07
C ALA A 299 -30.65 13.31 -1.50
N GLN A 300 -29.69 12.53 -2.00
CA GLN A 300 -29.74 11.94 -3.34
C GLN A 300 -30.97 11.03 -3.54
N GLN A 301 -31.37 10.27 -2.52
CA GLN A 301 -32.50 9.33 -2.61
C GLN A 301 -33.86 10.04 -2.76
N ARG A 302 -34.02 11.21 -2.14
CA ARG A 302 -35.34 11.84 -1.98
C ARG A 302 -35.45 13.23 -2.62
N TYR A 303 -34.32 13.91 -2.80
CA TYR A 303 -34.22 15.29 -3.29
C TYR A 303 -33.11 15.41 -4.35
N PRO A 304 -33.28 14.83 -5.55
CA PRO A 304 -32.27 14.87 -6.59
C PRO A 304 -31.81 16.30 -6.92
N GLY A 305 -30.50 16.52 -6.98
CA GLY A 305 -29.89 17.82 -7.27
C GLY A 305 -29.67 18.74 -6.05
N VAL A 306 -30.10 18.34 -4.84
CA VAL A 306 -29.76 19.09 -3.63
C VAL A 306 -28.27 18.99 -3.33
N ASP A 307 -27.61 20.14 -3.24
CA ASP A 307 -26.27 20.25 -2.69
C ASP A 307 -26.33 20.54 -1.17
N VAL A 308 -26.04 19.52 -0.37
CA VAL A 308 -26.03 19.59 1.10
C VAL A 308 -25.15 20.72 1.63
N LEU A 309 -24.05 21.04 0.94
CA LEU A 309 -23.10 22.08 1.36
C LEU A 309 -23.68 23.50 1.31
N GLN A 310 -24.75 23.70 0.54
CA GLN A 310 -25.40 25.02 0.40
C GLN A 310 -26.41 25.29 1.52
N ASN A 311 -26.65 24.32 2.40
CA ASN A 311 -27.58 24.47 3.51
C ASN A 311 -26.82 24.62 4.83
N PRO A 312 -26.72 25.84 5.41
CA PRO A 312 -25.93 26.06 6.61
C PRO A 312 -26.45 25.29 7.83
N LYS A 313 -27.75 24.94 7.87
CA LYS A 313 -28.31 24.12 8.95
C LYS A 313 -27.87 22.66 8.82
N LEU A 314 -27.78 22.12 7.60
CA LEU A 314 -27.23 20.78 7.38
C LEU A 314 -25.74 20.76 7.71
N VAL A 315 -24.96 21.71 7.21
CA VAL A 315 -23.52 21.82 7.49
C VAL A 315 -23.25 21.91 8.99
N ALA A 316 -24.03 22.71 9.72
CA ALA A 316 -23.92 22.79 11.18
C ALA A 316 -24.27 21.46 11.87
N THR A 317 -25.30 20.75 11.39
CA THR A 317 -25.69 19.44 11.95
C THR A 317 -24.64 18.37 11.67
N ILE A 318 -24.06 18.36 10.47
CA ILE A 318 -23.00 17.43 10.05
C ILE A 318 -21.74 17.58 10.91
N ASN A 319 -21.39 18.82 11.27
CA ASN A 319 -20.26 19.10 12.16
C ASN A 319 -20.53 18.79 13.64
N ASN A 320 -21.74 18.40 14.05
CA ASN A 320 -22.11 18.18 15.45
C ASN A 320 -22.80 16.82 15.65
N VAL A 321 -22.00 15.76 15.82
CA VAL A 321 -22.44 14.36 15.88
C VAL A 321 -22.41 13.81 17.34
N ASN A 322 -22.69 14.66 18.32
CA ASN A 322 -22.55 14.32 19.74
C ASN A 322 -23.41 13.12 20.20
N ASP A 323 -24.52 12.87 19.51
CA ASP A 323 -25.47 11.80 19.83
C ASP A 323 -25.29 10.55 18.93
N GLY A 324 -24.19 10.47 18.17
CA GLY A 324 -23.92 9.40 17.20
C GLY A 324 -24.42 9.69 15.78
N LEU A 325 -23.90 8.92 14.82
CA LEU A 325 -24.16 9.10 13.38
C LEU A 325 -25.64 8.92 13.03
N GLU A 326 -26.31 7.90 13.58
CA GLU A 326 -27.72 7.63 13.32
C GLU A 326 -28.63 8.80 13.77
N ALA A 327 -28.37 9.36 14.95
CA ALA A 327 -29.14 10.49 15.47
C ALA A 327 -28.92 11.77 14.65
N ALA A 328 -27.67 12.03 14.24
CA ALA A 328 -27.34 13.14 13.36
C ALA A 328 -27.97 12.98 11.97
N ALA A 329 -28.03 11.75 11.45
CA ALA A 329 -28.68 11.42 10.19
C ALA A 329 -30.19 11.70 10.25
N LYS A 330 -30.88 11.27 11.31
CA LYS A 330 -32.31 11.57 11.55
C LYS A 330 -32.58 13.08 11.62
N LYS A 331 -31.75 13.83 12.36
CA LYS A 331 -31.85 15.30 12.44
C LYS A 331 -31.67 15.95 11.07
N SER A 332 -30.69 15.48 10.30
CA SER A 332 -30.41 15.99 8.95
C SER A 332 -31.53 15.67 7.96
N GLN A 333 -32.12 14.46 8.02
CA GLN A 333 -33.30 14.11 7.23
C GLN A 333 -34.47 15.04 7.52
N ALA A 334 -34.74 15.33 8.80
CA ALA A 334 -35.81 16.26 9.17
C ALA A 334 -35.56 17.70 8.66
N ILE A 335 -34.30 18.12 8.50
CA ILE A 335 -33.95 19.40 7.88
C ILE A 335 -34.15 19.34 6.37
N LEU A 336 -33.75 18.24 5.71
CA LEU A 336 -33.98 18.01 4.28
C LEU A 336 -35.48 18.09 3.96
N ASP A 337 -36.30 17.34 4.68
CA ASP A 337 -37.76 17.27 4.49
C ASP A 337 -38.47 18.62 4.67
N LYS A 338 -37.90 19.50 5.51
CA LYS A 338 -38.42 20.86 5.72
C LYS A 338 -37.94 21.86 4.70
N SER A 339 -36.75 21.64 4.13
CA SER A 339 -36.06 22.63 3.28
C SER A 339 -36.30 22.38 1.79
N TYR A 340 -36.59 21.15 1.39
CA TYR A 340 -36.71 20.71 0.00
C TYR A 340 -38.02 19.96 -0.23
N LYS A 341 -38.52 19.98 -1.47
CA LYS A 341 -39.78 19.34 -1.87
C LYS A 341 -39.54 18.28 -2.92
#